data_AF-A0A0N4ZNL2-F1
#
_entry.id   AF-A0A0N4ZNL2-F1
#
_cell.length_a   1.000
_cell.length_b   1.000
_cell.length_c   1.000
_cell.angle_alpha   90.00
_cell.angle_beta   90.00
_cell.angle_gamma   90.00
#
_symmetry.space_group_name_H-M   'P 1'
#
loop_
_entity.id
_entity.type
_entity.pdbx_description
1 polymer ?
#
loop_
_entity_poly.entity_id
_entity_poly.type
_entity_poly.pdbx_seq_one_letter_code
_entity_poly.pdbx_strand_id
1 'polypeptide(L)'
;MKIFTPHYTSFGRRLLTEICTKNILGDKTTRSEIIASVVLIRPPLSAPRLSDIEEKYKQKQMEIEARNSLKSDFELQMEKDEKLLAKKRELEEQGKDLSELEGEIGITAAMKEDEWMKNAKVIKNKFVQIDDNEIRGNYKNLYRHPETNLILSVKQKFGSSYVSPWMLPQTNDVQNSLRGALEIAINEMFNGTIKMKMMGGAPFSYNKYKYPKKLRESRDIDYGEFFFFGAVLKDPSADIEVNDQLIADYQWLTAEEIDKKMKGKQYIKAAKMCIHQ
;
A
#
# COMPACT_ATOMS: atom_id res chain seq x y z
N MET A 1 -48.16 21.84 41.43
CA MET A 1 -47.81 23.26 41.69
C MET A 1 -46.42 23.30 42.31
N LYS A 2 -45.49 24.04 41.67
CA LYS A 2 -44.13 24.46 42.13
C LYS A 2 -43.17 23.30 42.49
N ILE A 3 -42.32 22.78 41.60
CA ILE A 3 -41.08 23.36 40.99
C ILE A 3 -40.22 24.09 42.03
N PHE A 4 -39.11 23.47 42.46
CA PHE A 4 -37.82 24.14 42.65
C PHE A 4 -36.67 23.13 42.56
N THR A 5 -35.82 23.38 41.56
CA THR A 5 -34.55 22.77 41.20
C THR A 5 -33.42 23.21 42.16
N PRO A 6 -32.39 22.38 42.41
CA PRO A 6 -31.13 22.88 42.92
C PRO A 6 -30.22 23.32 41.75
N HIS A 7 -29.67 24.51 41.90
CA HIS A 7 -28.70 25.14 41.01
C HIS A 7 -27.42 24.30 40.84
N TYR A 8 -27.15 23.89 39.60
CA TYR A 8 -25.81 23.60 39.11
C TYR A 8 -25.67 24.21 37.71
N THR A 9 -25.23 25.46 37.66
CA THR A 9 -24.74 26.10 36.44
C THR A 9 -23.26 26.40 36.66
N SER A 10 -22.40 25.42 36.41
CA SER A 10 -20.99 25.72 36.12
C SER A 10 -20.92 26.21 34.68
N PHE A 11 -20.82 27.53 34.53
CA PHE A 11 -20.46 28.20 33.30
C PHE A 11 -19.06 27.73 32.87
N GLY A 12 -19.00 26.61 32.15
CA GLY A 12 -17.81 26.20 31.42
C GLY A 12 -17.60 27.13 30.23
N ARG A 13 -16.99 28.29 30.47
CA ARG A 13 -16.43 29.14 29.41
C ARG A 13 -15.40 28.29 28.65
N ARG A 14 -15.80 27.76 27.50
CA ARG A 14 -14.86 27.37 26.44
C ARG A 14 -14.13 28.64 26.02
N LEU A 15 -12.99 28.89 26.63
CA LEU A 15 -11.99 29.79 26.09
C LEU A 15 -11.52 29.16 24.77
N LEU A 16 -12.17 29.54 23.68
CA LEU A 16 -11.53 29.54 22.37
C LEU A 16 -10.40 30.55 22.49
N THR A 17 -9.21 30.08 22.88
CA THR A 17 -7.99 30.85 22.66
C THR A 17 -7.78 30.87 21.15
N GLU A 18 -8.38 31.86 20.50
CA GLU A 18 -7.89 32.32 19.21
C GLU A 18 -6.41 32.64 19.41
N ILE A 19 -5.55 31.77 18.88
CA ILE A 19 -4.13 32.07 18.77
C ILE A 19 -4.05 33.16 17.71
N CYS A 20 -4.21 34.41 18.15
CA CYS A 20 -3.90 35.58 17.36
C CYS A 20 -2.37 35.65 17.28
N THR A 21 -1.78 34.83 16.40
CA THR A 21 -0.37 34.98 16.05
C THR A 21 -0.23 36.33 15.38
N LYS A 22 0.37 37.29 16.11
CA LYS A 22 0.83 38.54 15.54
C LYS A 22 1.68 38.22 14.31
N ASN A 23 1.33 38.79 13.15
CA ASN A 23 2.20 38.76 11.97
C ASN A 23 3.51 39.45 12.33
N ILE A 24 4.53 38.66 12.64
CA ILE A 24 5.91 39.14 12.76
C ILE A 24 6.36 39.40 11.33
N LEU A 25 6.11 40.61 10.83
CA LEU A 25 6.70 41.09 9.59
C LEU A 25 8.20 41.31 9.85
N GLY A 26 8.97 40.25 9.64
CA GLY A 26 10.42 40.28 9.62
C GLY A 26 10.91 40.92 8.32
N ASP A 27 11.81 41.87 8.47
CA ASP A 27 12.30 42.85 7.48
C ASP A 27 13.26 42.28 6.39
N LYS A 28 12.94 41.09 5.85
CA LYS A 28 13.45 40.56 4.56
C LYS A 28 12.37 39.63 3.99
N THR A 29 11.38 40.17 3.32
CA THR A 29 10.30 39.38 2.71
C THR A 29 10.84 38.61 1.50
N THR A 30 11.47 37.45 1.74
CA THR A 30 11.83 36.52 0.66
C THR A 30 10.54 36.03 0.02
N ARG A 31 10.26 36.47 -1.21
CA ARG A 31 9.07 36.11 -1.98
C ARG A 31 9.12 34.62 -2.28
N SER A 32 8.34 33.82 -1.56
CA SER A 32 8.40 32.36 -1.62
C SER A 32 7.03 31.79 -1.97
N GLU A 33 7.01 30.87 -2.92
CA GLU A 33 5.81 30.13 -3.32
C GLU A 33 5.74 28.83 -2.50
N ILE A 34 4.60 28.61 -1.85
CA ILE A 34 4.36 27.40 -1.06
C ILE A 34 3.80 26.33 -1.98
N ILE A 35 4.45 25.18 -2.03
CA ILE A 35 4.08 24.06 -2.89
C ILE A 35 3.87 22.84 -2.00
N ALA A 36 2.67 22.27 -2.07
CA ALA A 36 2.38 21.00 -1.42
C ALA A 36 2.63 19.87 -2.42
N SER A 37 3.39 18.85 -2.02
CA SER A 37 3.67 17.66 -2.82
C SER A 37 3.29 16.40 -2.06
N VAL A 38 2.86 15.37 -2.78
CA VAL A 38 2.37 14.12 -2.22
C VAL A 38 3.14 12.92 -2.76
N VAL A 39 3.60 12.07 -1.86
CA VAL A 39 4.11 10.74 -2.18
C VAL A 39 2.95 9.77 -2.02
N LEU A 40 2.32 9.42 -3.14
CA LEU A 40 1.24 8.42 -3.16
C LEU A 40 1.84 7.02 -3.33
N ILE A 41 1.60 6.17 -2.34
CA ILE A 41 2.13 4.82 -2.23
C ILE A 41 1.00 3.82 -2.48
N ARG A 42 1.22 2.85 -3.37
CA ARG A 42 0.46 1.61 -3.43
C ARG A 42 1.13 0.61 -2.48
N PRO A 43 0.45 0.14 -1.41
CA PRO A 43 1.00 -0.83 -0.47
C PRO A 43 1.27 -2.18 -1.14
N PRO A 44 2.02 -3.13 -0.54
CA PRO A 44 2.27 -4.42 -1.16
C PRO A 44 0.98 -5.26 -1.17
N LEU A 45 0.73 -5.92 -2.29
CA LEU A 45 -0.44 -6.77 -2.54
C LEU A 45 -0.18 -8.21 -2.11
N SER A 46 1.09 -8.63 -2.16
CA SER A 46 1.54 -9.95 -1.75
C SER A 46 2.68 -9.83 -0.76
N ALA A 47 2.88 -10.87 0.04
CA ALA A 47 4.02 -10.93 0.94
C ALA A 47 5.34 -10.98 0.14
N PRO A 48 6.40 -10.34 0.64
CA PRO A 48 7.72 -10.44 0.01
C PRO A 48 8.21 -11.89 0.00
N ARG A 49 9.05 -12.20 -0.99
CA ARG A 49 9.70 -13.51 -1.08
C ARG A 49 10.73 -13.65 0.04
N LEU A 50 10.81 -14.85 0.62
CA LEU A 50 11.80 -15.17 1.63
C LEU A 50 13.20 -15.19 1.01
N SER A 51 14.19 -14.70 1.76
CA SER A 51 15.61 -14.87 1.43
C SER A 51 16.05 -16.31 1.69
N ASP A 52 17.11 -16.80 1.02
CA ASP A 52 17.68 -18.14 1.20
C ASP A 52 17.95 -18.49 2.68
N ILE A 53 18.36 -17.50 3.49
CA ILE A 53 18.62 -17.68 4.92
C ILE A 53 17.30 -17.84 5.68
N GLU A 54 16.29 -17.04 5.33
CA GLU A 54 14.95 -17.13 5.92
C GLU A 54 14.26 -18.44 5.56
N GLU A 55 14.46 -18.95 4.33
CA GLU A 55 13.96 -20.27 3.93
C GLU A 55 14.58 -21.40 4.74
N LYS A 56 15.90 -21.37 4.94
CA LYS A 56 16.61 -22.34 5.80
C LYS A 56 16.12 -22.26 7.25
N TYR A 57 15.94 -21.04 7.75
CA TYR A 57 15.41 -20.82 9.09
C TYR A 57 13.98 -21.35 9.23
N LYS A 58 13.12 -21.08 8.24
CA LYS A 58 11.74 -21.58 8.17
C LYS A 58 11.69 -23.10 8.17
N GLN A 59 12.55 -23.77 7.39
CA GLN A 59 12.67 -25.23 7.38
C GLN A 59 13.08 -25.76 8.75
N LYS A 60 14.10 -25.15 9.37
CA LYS A 60 14.55 -25.54 10.71
C LYS A 60 13.47 -25.36 11.76
N GLN A 61 12.72 -24.27 11.68
CA GLN A 61 11.61 -23.98 12.58
C GLN A 61 10.49 -25.01 12.43
N MET A 62 10.13 -25.39 11.20
CA MET A 62 9.17 -26.47 10.93
C MET A 62 9.63 -27.82 11.51
N GLU A 63 10.91 -28.18 11.38
CA GLU A 63 11.44 -29.41 11.98
C GLU A 63 11.34 -29.41 13.50
N ILE A 64 11.62 -28.28 14.14
CA ILE A 64 11.54 -28.12 15.60
C ILE A 64 10.09 -28.22 16.04
N GLU A 65 9.18 -27.55 15.34
CA GLU A 65 7.73 -27.61 15.60
C GLU A 65 7.20 -29.04 15.47
N ALA A 66 7.53 -29.74 14.38
CA ALA A 66 7.12 -31.13 14.15
C ALA A 66 7.67 -32.10 15.22
N ARG A 67 8.90 -31.88 15.68
CA ARG A 67 9.49 -32.71 16.76
C ARG A 67 8.80 -32.48 18.10
N ASN A 68 8.40 -31.24 18.36
CA ASN A 68 7.81 -30.85 19.65
C ASN A 68 6.28 -31.01 19.67
N SER A 69 5.64 -31.25 18.52
CA SER A 69 4.20 -31.45 18.42
C SER A 69 3.78 -32.89 18.75
N LEU A 70 2.58 -33.02 19.31
CA LEU A 70 1.88 -34.29 19.40
C LEU A 70 1.24 -34.64 18.05
N LYS A 71 0.92 -35.92 17.86
CA LYS A 71 0.17 -36.37 16.69
C LYS A 71 -1.18 -35.66 16.62
N SER A 72 -1.48 -35.11 15.45
CA SER A 72 -2.77 -34.52 15.13
C SER A 72 -3.84 -35.59 14.94
N ASP A 73 -5.11 -35.19 15.06
CA ASP A 73 -6.24 -36.10 14.81
C ASP A 73 -6.21 -36.68 13.39
N PHE A 74 -5.71 -35.92 12.42
CA PHE A 74 -5.55 -36.38 11.04
C PHE A 74 -4.50 -37.49 10.92
N GLU A 75 -3.35 -37.35 11.58
CA GLU A 75 -2.32 -38.39 11.61
C GLU A 75 -2.81 -39.65 12.34
N LEU A 76 -3.53 -39.48 13.45
CA LEU A 76 -4.16 -40.59 14.16
C LEU A 76 -5.23 -41.29 13.32
N GLN A 77 -5.96 -40.55 12.48
CA GLN A 77 -6.91 -41.12 11.53
C GLN A 77 -6.19 -41.89 10.42
N MET A 78 -5.12 -41.33 9.84
CA MET A 78 -4.30 -42.02 8.83
C MET A 78 -3.75 -43.36 9.34
N GLU A 79 -3.23 -43.41 10.57
CA GLU A 79 -2.74 -44.66 11.16
C GLU A 79 -3.84 -45.71 11.41
N LYS A 80 -5.06 -45.26 11.71
CA LYS A 80 -6.22 -46.17 11.85
C LYS A 80 -6.65 -46.71 10.49
N ASP A 81 -6.75 -45.83 9.51
CA ASP A 81 -7.14 -46.16 8.14
C ASP A 81 -6.16 -47.15 7.51
N GLU A 82 -4.85 -46.97 7.70
CA GLU A 82 -3.82 -47.89 7.21
C GLU A 82 -3.96 -49.29 7.84
N LYS A 83 -4.23 -49.36 9.15
CA LYS A 83 -4.48 -50.63 9.84
C LYS A 83 -5.73 -51.33 9.34
N LEU A 84 -6.81 -50.59 9.08
CA LEU A 84 -8.04 -51.14 8.52
C LEU A 84 -7.81 -51.67 7.09
N LEU A 85 -7.07 -50.93 6.26
CA LEU A 85 -6.71 -51.35 4.90
C LEU A 85 -5.81 -52.59 4.89
N ALA A 86 -4.84 -52.69 5.80
CA ALA A 86 -4.00 -53.88 5.94
C ALA A 86 -4.81 -55.12 6.31
N LYS A 87 -5.70 -55.00 7.32
CA LYS A 87 -6.61 -56.08 7.71
C LYS A 87 -7.55 -56.50 6.58
N LYS A 88 -8.06 -55.54 5.79
CA LYS A 88 -8.89 -55.84 4.62
C LYS A 88 -8.15 -56.73 3.63
N ARG A 89 -6.89 -56.40 3.30
CA ARG A 89 -6.07 -57.21 2.39
C ARG A 89 -5.83 -58.63 2.92
N GLU A 90 -5.53 -58.78 4.22
CA GLU A 90 -5.35 -60.09 4.84
C GLU A 90 -6.62 -60.96 4.81
N LEU A 91 -7.80 -60.35 5.01
CA LEU A 91 -9.09 -61.04 4.96
C LEU A 91 -9.50 -61.41 3.53
N GLU A 92 -9.20 -60.55 2.56
CA GLU A 92 -9.36 -60.83 1.12
C GLU A 92 -8.53 -62.05 0.70
N GLU A 93 -7.26 -62.13 1.13
CA GLU A 93 -6.39 -63.28 0.88
C GLU A 93 -6.89 -64.57 1.54
N GLN A 94 -7.56 -64.46 2.70
CA GLN A 94 -8.17 -65.59 3.40
C GLN A 94 -9.57 -65.97 2.88
N GLY A 95 -10.12 -65.24 1.91
CA GLY A 95 -11.44 -65.49 1.32
C GLY A 95 -12.60 -65.33 2.31
N LYS A 96 -12.43 -64.52 3.36
CA LYS A 96 -13.46 -64.27 4.39
C LYS A 96 -14.33 -63.07 4.01
N ASP A 97 -15.54 -63.03 4.59
CA ASP A 97 -16.52 -61.98 4.34
C ASP A 97 -16.04 -60.61 4.86
N LEU A 98 -16.07 -59.59 4.00
CA LEU A 98 -15.48 -58.26 4.21
C LEU A 98 -16.51 -57.21 4.68
N SER A 99 -17.77 -57.62 4.77
CA SER A 99 -18.94 -56.77 4.97
C SER A 99 -18.86 -55.87 6.21
N GLU A 100 -18.19 -56.32 7.28
CA GLU A 100 -18.02 -55.54 8.52
C GLU A 100 -16.93 -54.45 8.41
N LEU A 101 -15.85 -54.70 7.66
CA LEU A 101 -14.78 -53.70 7.47
C LEU A 101 -15.17 -52.60 6.48
N GLU A 102 -16.01 -52.92 5.49
CA GLU A 102 -16.39 -51.97 4.44
C GLU A 102 -17.25 -50.81 4.95
N GLY A 103 -18.03 -51.02 6.03
CA GLY A 103 -18.77 -49.95 6.70
C GLY A 103 -17.89 -48.98 7.50
N GLU A 104 -16.72 -49.42 7.97
CA GLU A 104 -15.74 -48.58 8.69
C GLU A 104 -14.79 -47.84 7.73
N ILE A 105 -14.51 -48.42 6.55
CA ILE A 105 -13.71 -47.82 5.49
C ILE A 105 -14.61 -46.89 4.66
N GLY A 106 -15.07 -45.80 5.29
CA GLY A 106 -15.74 -44.71 4.58
C GLY A 106 -14.74 -43.87 3.78
N ILE A 107 -14.80 -42.55 3.97
CA ILE A 107 -13.84 -41.62 3.34
C ILE A 107 -12.51 -41.69 4.11
N THR A 108 -11.53 -42.39 3.55
CA THR A 108 -10.16 -42.47 4.07
C THR A 108 -9.52 -41.08 4.12
N ALA A 109 -8.68 -40.83 5.12
CA ALA A 109 -7.92 -39.59 5.23
C ALA A 109 -7.05 -39.30 3.98
N ALA A 110 -6.55 -40.34 3.30
CA ALA A 110 -5.85 -40.20 2.01
C ALA A 110 -6.76 -39.63 0.89
N MET A 111 -8.04 -40.03 0.84
CA MET A 111 -8.98 -39.48 -0.14
C MET A 111 -9.26 -37.99 0.11
N LYS A 112 -9.31 -37.59 1.39
CA LYS A 112 -9.45 -36.18 1.79
C LYS A 112 -8.23 -35.37 1.37
N GLU A 113 -7.03 -35.91 1.58
CA GLU A 113 -5.78 -35.26 1.16
C GLU A 113 -5.76 -35.01 -0.35
N ASP A 114 -6.13 -36.01 -1.14
CA ASP A 114 -6.22 -35.88 -2.60
C ASP A 114 -7.24 -34.81 -3.02
N GLU A 115 -8.40 -34.75 -2.37
CA GLU A 115 -9.41 -33.72 -2.61
C GLU A 115 -8.88 -32.32 -2.26
N TRP A 116 -8.24 -32.17 -1.10
CA TRP A 116 -7.61 -30.91 -0.69
C TRP A 116 -6.52 -30.49 -1.66
N MET A 117 -5.70 -31.43 -2.14
CA MET A 117 -4.65 -31.16 -3.13
C MET A 117 -5.24 -30.72 -4.48
N LYS A 118 -6.34 -31.32 -4.93
CA LYS A 118 -7.07 -30.88 -6.13
C LYS A 118 -7.62 -29.47 -5.95
N ASN A 119 -8.28 -29.21 -4.83
CA ASN A 119 -8.84 -27.90 -4.51
C ASN A 119 -7.74 -26.83 -4.39
N ALA A 120 -6.62 -27.15 -3.75
CA ALA A 120 -5.46 -26.27 -3.66
C ALA A 120 -4.88 -25.95 -5.03
N LYS A 121 -4.77 -26.92 -5.94
CA LYS A 121 -4.34 -26.69 -7.33
C LYS A 121 -5.30 -25.78 -8.09
N VAL A 122 -6.62 -25.98 -7.95
CA VAL A 122 -7.64 -25.12 -8.57
C VAL A 122 -7.52 -23.69 -8.06
N ILE A 123 -7.39 -23.50 -6.75
CA ILE A 123 -7.23 -22.17 -6.13
C ILE A 123 -5.92 -21.53 -6.62
N LYS A 124 -4.81 -22.27 -6.59
CA LYS A 124 -3.50 -21.78 -7.02
C LYS A 124 -3.54 -21.31 -8.48
N ASN A 125 -4.16 -22.07 -9.37
CA ASN A 125 -4.28 -21.69 -10.78
C ASN A 125 -5.18 -20.45 -11.00
N LYS A 126 -6.14 -20.19 -10.10
CA LYS A 126 -6.99 -18.99 -10.18
C LYS A 126 -6.28 -17.73 -9.71
N PHE A 127 -5.47 -17.81 -8.65
CA PHE A 127 -4.93 -16.63 -7.97
C PHE A 127 -3.44 -16.35 -8.24
N VAL A 128 -2.66 -17.38 -8.60
CA VAL A 128 -1.30 -17.17 -9.07
C VAL A 128 -1.39 -16.74 -10.53
N GLN A 129 -1.82 -15.49 -10.74
CA GLN A 129 -1.54 -14.82 -12.00
C GLN A 129 -0.02 -14.70 -12.08
N ILE A 130 0.54 -15.34 -13.09
CA ILE A 130 1.96 -15.35 -13.34
C ILE A 130 2.39 -13.89 -13.51
N ASP A 131 3.44 -13.54 -12.78
CA ASP A 131 4.12 -12.26 -12.88
C ASP A 131 4.79 -12.18 -14.26
N ASP A 132 3.96 -11.93 -15.27
CA ASP A 132 4.37 -11.92 -16.66
C ASP A 132 5.31 -10.72 -16.87
N ASN A 133 6.42 -10.96 -17.58
CA ASN A 133 7.38 -9.91 -17.91
C ASN A 133 6.72 -8.73 -18.66
N GLU A 134 5.62 -8.98 -19.36
CA GLU A 134 4.79 -7.97 -20.01
C GLU A 134 4.09 -7.03 -19.00
N ILE A 135 3.58 -7.58 -17.89
CA ILE A 135 2.98 -6.80 -16.79
C ILE A 135 4.05 -5.94 -16.12
N ARG A 136 5.25 -6.51 -15.93
CA ARG A 136 6.40 -5.77 -15.36
C ARG A 136 6.91 -4.65 -16.27
N GLY A 137 6.73 -4.76 -17.58
CA GLY A 137 7.08 -3.72 -18.54
C GLY A 137 6.11 -2.54 -18.57
N ASN A 138 4.88 -2.72 -18.06
CA ASN A 138 3.85 -1.69 -18.10
C ASN A 138 3.85 -0.84 -16.81
N TYR A 139 4.43 0.35 -16.89
CA TYR A 139 4.49 1.29 -15.78
C TYR A 139 3.14 1.88 -15.35
N LYS A 140 2.06 1.67 -16.11
CA LYS A 140 0.71 2.13 -15.72
C LYS A 140 -0.06 1.08 -14.92
N ASN A 141 0.38 -0.18 -14.96
CA ASN A 141 -0.31 -1.26 -14.27
C ASN A 141 0.01 -1.26 -12.76
N LEU A 142 -1.03 -1.28 -11.93
CA LEU A 142 -0.94 -1.33 -10.46
C LEU A 142 -0.61 -2.73 -9.91
N TYR A 143 -0.83 -3.78 -10.71
CA TYR A 143 -0.51 -5.17 -10.35
C TYR A 143 0.97 -5.54 -10.60
N ARG A 144 1.75 -4.60 -11.12
CA ARG A 144 3.20 -4.71 -11.25
C ARG A 144 3.86 -4.84 -9.87
N HIS A 145 4.86 -5.71 -9.74
CA HIS A 145 5.63 -5.92 -8.50
C HIS A 145 4.74 -6.00 -7.23
N PRO A 146 3.83 -6.99 -7.14
CA PRO A 146 2.89 -7.10 -6.01
C PRO A 146 3.59 -7.17 -4.64
N GLU A 147 4.82 -7.66 -4.59
CA GLU A 147 5.66 -7.78 -3.39
C GLU A 147 6.22 -6.46 -2.86
N THR A 148 6.23 -5.38 -3.65
CA THR A 148 6.84 -4.10 -3.27
C THR A 148 5.84 -2.94 -3.27
N ASN A 149 6.26 -1.85 -2.63
CA ASN A 149 5.56 -0.58 -2.69
C ASN A 149 5.82 0.10 -4.04
N LEU A 150 4.75 0.56 -4.69
CA LEU A 150 4.83 1.38 -5.88
C LEU A 150 4.49 2.82 -5.55
N ILE A 151 5.20 3.76 -6.16
CA ILE A 151 5.02 5.19 -5.93
C ILE A 151 4.62 5.86 -7.23
N LEU A 152 3.64 6.75 -7.13
CA LEU A 152 3.14 7.52 -8.27
C LEU A 152 4.14 8.60 -8.68
N SER A 153 4.48 8.63 -9.95
CA SER A 153 5.20 9.71 -10.60
C SER A 153 4.39 10.25 -11.78
N VAL A 154 4.37 11.57 -11.93
CA VAL A 154 3.58 12.28 -12.94
C VAL A 154 4.45 13.25 -13.74
N LYS A 155 4.02 13.52 -14.96
CA LYS A 155 4.40 14.71 -15.74
C LYS A 155 3.24 15.68 -15.71
N GLN A 156 3.39 16.77 -14.97
CA GLN A 156 2.37 17.81 -14.88
C GLN A 156 2.56 18.85 -15.99
N LYS A 157 1.45 19.35 -16.53
CA LYS A 157 1.44 20.47 -17.46
C LYS A 157 1.30 21.76 -16.64
N PHE A 158 2.28 22.65 -16.75
CA PHE A 158 2.21 23.97 -16.14
C PHE A 158 1.97 25.01 -17.25
N GLY A 159 0.80 25.64 -17.23
CA GLY A 159 0.41 26.62 -18.26
C GLY A 159 0.21 25.99 -19.65
N SER A 160 0.35 26.78 -20.70
CA SER A 160 -0.07 26.38 -22.06
C SER A 160 0.89 25.46 -22.81
N SER A 161 2.16 25.32 -22.38
CA SER A 161 3.16 24.59 -23.18
C SER A 161 4.25 23.86 -22.39
N TYR A 162 4.44 24.16 -21.09
CA TYR A 162 5.52 23.53 -20.33
C TYR A 162 5.06 22.22 -19.69
N VAL A 163 5.72 21.12 -20.05
CA VAL A 163 5.56 19.81 -19.41
C VAL A 163 6.73 19.59 -18.44
N SER A 164 6.40 19.26 -17.20
CA SER A 164 7.39 19.02 -16.16
C SER A 164 8.24 17.77 -16.45
N PRO A 165 9.45 17.67 -15.89
CA PRO A 165 10.13 16.38 -15.78
C PRO A 165 9.32 15.43 -14.86
N TRP A 166 9.71 14.15 -14.84
CA TRP A 166 9.14 13.19 -13.90
C TRP A 166 9.34 13.66 -12.46
N MET A 167 8.22 13.82 -11.76
CA MET A 167 8.18 14.33 -10.40
C MET A 167 7.00 13.73 -9.64
N LEU A 168 6.89 14.06 -8.36
CA LEU A 168 5.74 13.69 -7.55
C LEU A 168 4.59 14.66 -7.86
N PRO A 169 3.32 14.24 -7.72
CA PRO A 169 2.19 15.15 -7.84
C PRO A 169 2.33 16.29 -6.81
N GLN A 170 2.08 17.51 -7.27
CA GLN A 170 2.15 18.70 -6.42
C GLN A 170 1.16 19.76 -6.87
N THR A 171 0.84 20.67 -5.96
CA THR A 171 -0.01 21.84 -6.20
C THR A 171 0.58 23.07 -5.52
N ASN A 172 0.43 24.22 -6.15
CA ASN A 172 0.71 25.54 -5.58
C ASN A 172 -0.56 26.29 -5.19
N ASP A 173 -1.75 25.78 -5.52
CA ASP A 173 -3.03 26.38 -5.15
C ASP A 173 -3.40 25.97 -3.72
N VAL A 174 -2.87 26.71 -2.76
CA VAL A 174 -3.12 26.49 -1.33
C VAL A 174 -4.09 27.56 -0.83
N GLN A 175 -5.36 27.19 -0.70
CA GLN A 175 -6.39 28.09 -0.16
C GLN A 175 -6.46 28.07 1.37
N ASN A 176 -6.65 26.87 1.95
CA ASN A 176 -6.92 26.73 3.39
C ASN A 176 -5.87 25.90 4.12
N SER A 177 -5.77 24.61 3.78
CA SER A 177 -4.81 23.68 4.38
C SER A 177 -4.01 22.97 3.30
N LEU A 178 -2.70 22.78 3.52
CA LEU A 178 -1.83 22.06 2.58
C LEU A 178 -2.35 20.65 2.28
N ARG A 179 -2.85 19.98 3.31
CA ARG A 179 -3.48 18.66 3.19
C ARG A 179 -4.73 18.71 2.31
N GLY A 180 -5.66 19.62 2.59
CA GLY A 180 -6.90 19.73 1.82
C GLY A 180 -6.64 20.12 0.37
N ALA A 181 -5.66 21.01 0.13
CA ALA A 181 -5.23 21.38 -1.22
C ALA A 181 -4.70 20.16 -2.00
N LEU A 182 -3.93 19.28 -1.35
CA LEU A 182 -3.46 18.03 -1.98
C LEU A 182 -4.59 17.04 -2.29
N GLU A 183 -5.55 16.88 -1.36
CA GLU A 183 -6.70 16.00 -1.57
C GLU A 183 -7.54 16.48 -2.77
N ILE A 184 -7.78 17.80 -2.89
CA ILE A 184 -8.47 18.41 -4.03
C ILE A 184 -7.64 18.25 -5.31
N ALA A 185 -6.35 18.60 -5.27
CA ALA A 185 -5.48 18.55 -6.44
C ALA A 185 -5.35 17.14 -7.03
N ILE A 186 -5.24 16.10 -6.20
CA ILE A 186 -5.23 14.71 -6.69
C ILE A 186 -6.58 14.34 -7.31
N ASN A 187 -7.68 14.72 -6.67
CA ASN A 187 -9.01 14.45 -7.22
C ASN A 187 -9.20 15.12 -8.58
N GLU A 188 -8.71 16.36 -8.76
CA GLU A 188 -8.78 17.08 -10.04
C GLU A 188 -7.85 16.49 -11.10
N MET A 189 -6.65 16.04 -10.71
CA MET A 189 -5.67 15.42 -11.61
C MET A 189 -6.13 14.07 -12.16
N PHE A 190 -6.92 13.32 -11.39
CA PHE A 190 -7.34 11.96 -11.71
C PHE A 190 -8.86 11.79 -11.78
N ASN A 191 -9.62 12.88 -12.02
CA ASN A 191 -11.08 12.90 -12.14
C ASN A 191 -11.82 12.16 -11.00
N GLY A 192 -11.26 12.14 -9.79
CA GLY A 192 -11.81 11.44 -8.63
C GLY A 192 -11.63 9.92 -8.61
N THR A 193 -10.93 9.33 -9.59
CA THR A 193 -10.72 7.88 -9.63
C THR A 193 -9.76 7.39 -8.56
N ILE A 194 -8.73 8.19 -8.24
CA ILE A 194 -7.75 7.85 -7.21
C ILE A 194 -8.27 8.24 -5.82
N LYS A 195 -8.68 7.24 -5.03
CA LYS A 195 -9.01 7.42 -3.62
C LYS A 195 -7.78 7.27 -2.72
N MET A 196 -7.30 8.41 -2.26
CA MET A 196 -6.15 8.53 -1.38
C MET A 196 -6.54 8.53 0.11
N LYS A 197 -5.70 7.93 0.96
CA LYS A 197 -5.67 8.13 2.41
C LYS A 197 -4.36 8.80 2.82
N MET A 198 -4.42 10.05 3.26
CA MET A 198 -3.25 10.73 3.84
C MET A 198 -2.84 10.05 5.15
N MET A 199 -1.55 9.82 5.36
CA MET A 199 -1.03 9.15 6.56
C MET A 199 -1.08 10.04 7.81
N GLY A 200 -1.00 11.37 7.62
CA GLY A 200 -0.98 12.35 8.70
C GLY A 200 -1.53 13.71 8.28
N GLY A 201 -1.64 14.62 9.25
CA GLY A 201 -2.02 16.02 9.00
C GLY A 201 -0.83 16.95 8.75
N ALA A 202 0.39 16.52 9.10
CA ALA A 202 1.61 17.31 8.96
C ALA A 202 2.46 16.83 7.78
N PRO A 203 3.21 17.72 7.12
CA PRO A 203 4.21 17.32 6.14
C PRO A 203 5.34 16.56 6.85
N PHE A 204 5.85 15.51 6.21
CA PHE A 204 6.95 14.72 6.77
C PHE A 204 8.32 15.29 6.41
N SER A 205 8.40 16.12 5.36
CA SER A 205 9.65 16.67 4.85
C SER A 205 9.43 18.03 4.20
N TYR A 206 10.52 18.80 4.13
CA TYR A 206 10.57 20.14 3.58
C TYR A 206 11.79 20.29 2.67
N ASN A 207 11.64 20.96 1.53
CA ASN A 207 12.75 21.31 0.66
C ASN A 207 12.58 22.72 0.10
N LYS A 208 13.65 23.51 0.12
CA LYS A 208 13.68 24.86 -0.44
C LYS A 208 14.49 24.87 -1.72
N TYR A 209 13.87 25.31 -2.81
CA TYR A 209 14.51 25.47 -4.10
C TYR A 209 14.57 26.94 -4.48
N LYS A 210 15.73 27.38 -5.01
CA LYS A 210 15.88 28.74 -5.52
C LYS A 210 15.61 28.74 -7.02
N TYR A 211 14.64 29.53 -7.46
CA TYR A 211 14.30 29.60 -8.88
C TYR A 211 15.44 30.23 -9.72
N PRO A 212 15.62 29.82 -10.99
CA PRO A 212 16.54 30.47 -11.91
C PRO A 212 16.23 31.97 -12.09
N LYS A 213 17.26 32.81 -12.31
CA LYS A 213 17.13 34.28 -12.42
C LYS A 213 15.98 34.73 -13.33
N LYS A 214 15.87 34.12 -14.51
CA LYS A 214 14.83 34.42 -15.51
C LYS A 214 13.41 34.29 -14.95
N LEU A 215 13.16 33.25 -14.15
CA LEU A 215 11.84 33.01 -13.56
C LEU A 215 11.57 33.92 -12.36
N ARG A 216 12.62 34.26 -11.60
CA ARG A 216 12.51 35.21 -10.49
C ARG A 216 12.10 36.59 -10.96
N GLU A 217 12.73 37.06 -12.03
CA GLU A 217 12.43 38.36 -12.64
C GLU A 217 11.04 38.40 -13.29
N SER A 218 10.59 37.29 -13.90
CA SER A 218 9.29 37.24 -14.59
C SER A 218 8.08 37.08 -13.65
N ARG A 219 8.23 36.32 -12.57
CA ARG A 219 7.11 35.96 -11.67
C ARG A 219 7.18 36.64 -10.31
N ASP A 220 8.25 37.38 -10.05
CA ASP A 220 8.50 38.03 -8.77
C ASP A 220 8.56 37.06 -7.57
N ILE A 221 9.08 35.85 -7.79
CA ILE A 221 9.19 34.78 -6.79
C ILE A 221 10.65 34.31 -6.72
N ASP A 222 11.23 34.31 -5.52
CA ASP A 222 12.63 33.93 -5.31
C ASP A 222 12.82 32.43 -5.07
N TYR A 223 11.94 31.85 -4.26
CA TYR A 223 12.06 30.48 -3.77
C TYR A 223 10.76 29.70 -3.94
N GLY A 224 10.88 28.40 -4.22
CA GLY A 224 9.81 27.43 -4.08
C GLY A 224 10.03 26.61 -2.81
N GLU A 225 9.04 26.60 -1.92
CA GLU A 225 9.06 25.87 -0.66
C GLU A 225 8.16 24.64 -0.77
N PHE A 226 8.78 23.47 -0.87
CA PHE A 226 8.10 22.20 -1.08
C PHE A 226 7.84 21.51 0.26
N PHE A 227 6.58 21.22 0.54
CA PHE A 227 6.14 20.44 1.70
C PHE A 227 5.67 19.08 1.22
N PHE A 228 6.31 18.01 1.68
CA PHE A 228 5.99 16.65 1.27
C PHE A 228 5.05 15.97 2.27
N PHE A 229 4.01 15.34 1.74
CA PHE A 229 3.05 14.55 2.49
C PHE A 229 3.02 13.11 1.98
N GLY A 230 2.84 12.16 2.89
CA GLY A 230 2.74 10.75 2.52
C GLY A 230 1.28 10.30 2.49
N ALA A 231 0.96 9.49 1.50
CA ALA A 231 -0.38 9.05 1.20
C ALA A 231 -0.39 7.60 0.73
N VAL A 232 -1.46 6.88 1.04
CA VAL A 232 -1.66 5.49 0.65
C VAL A 232 -2.88 5.38 -0.26
N LEU A 233 -2.74 4.64 -1.35
CA LEU A 233 -3.84 4.29 -2.24
C LEU A 233 -4.78 3.29 -1.53
N LYS A 234 -6.08 3.59 -1.46
CA LYS A 234 -7.06 2.69 -0.84
C LYS A 234 -7.46 1.55 -1.78
N ASP A 235 -7.75 1.89 -3.03
CA ASP A 235 -8.34 0.96 -4.00
C ASP A 235 -7.41 0.83 -5.22
N PRO A 236 -6.63 -0.28 -5.32
CA PRO A 236 -5.70 -0.50 -6.43
C PRO A 236 -6.36 -1.12 -7.68
N SER A 237 -7.67 -1.40 -7.64
CA SER A 237 -8.40 -2.06 -8.73
C SER A 237 -9.20 -1.09 -9.62
N ALA A 238 -9.13 0.22 -9.38
CA ALA A 238 -9.84 1.21 -10.19
C ALA A 238 -9.04 1.56 -11.44
N ASP A 239 -9.69 1.57 -12.60
CA ASP A 239 -9.11 2.06 -13.85
C ASP A 239 -8.81 3.55 -13.73
N ILE A 240 -7.53 3.92 -13.74
CA ILE A 240 -7.10 5.31 -13.50
C ILE A 240 -7.40 6.16 -14.74
N GLU A 241 -8.41 7.01 -14.61
CA GLU A 241 -8.66 8.11 -15.55
C GLU A 241 -7.81 9.33 -15.17
N VAL A 242 -7.31 10.04 -16.18
CA VAL A 242 -6.40 11.17 -15.99
C VAL A 242 -7.00 12.40 -16.65
N ASN A 243 -6.84 13.54 -15.98
CA ASN A 243 -7.14 14.82 -16.57
C ASN A 243 -6.00 15.27 -17.49
N ASP A 244 -6.19 15.12 -18.80
CA ASP A 244 -5.22 15.47 -19.84
C ASP A 244 -4.79 16.94 -19.84
N GLN A 245 -5.57 17.83 -19.20
CA GLN A 245 -5.22 19.25 -19.08
C GLN A 245 -4.12 19.47 -18.04
N LEU A 246 -4.13 18.71 -16.95
CA LEU A 246 -3.22 18.87 -15.81
C LEU A 246 -2.05 17.90 -15.86
N ILE A 247 -2.26 16.70 -16.40
CA ILE A 247 -1.26 15.64 -16.48
C ILE A 247 -1.02 15.27 -17.95
N ALA A 248 0.25 15.17 -18.34
CA ALA A 248 0.67 14.65 -19.63
C ALA A 248 0.85 13.13 -19.62
N ASP A 249 1.39 12.58 -18.52
CA ASP A 249 1.58 11.15 -18.36
C ASP A 249 1.79 10.79 -16.88
N TYR A 250 1.53 9.54 -16.53
CA TYR A 250 1.75 8.99 -15.19
C TYR A 250 2.40 7.61 -15.24
N GLN A 251 3.10 7.25 -14.18
CA GLN A 251 3.75 5.96 -14.02
C GLN A 251 3.86 5.58 -12.54
N TRP A 252 3.84 4.28 -12.28
CA TRP A 252 4.08 3.67 -10.97
C TRP A 252 5.48 3.05 -10.95
N LEU A 253 6.30 3.50 -10.01
CA LEU A 253 7.72 3.15 -9.92
C LEU A 253 8.04 2.49 -8.59
N THR A 254 9.00 1.59 -8.60
CA THR A 254 9.63 1.11 -7.36
C THR A 254 10.58 2.16 -6.80
N ALA A 255 10.95 2.05 -5.52
CA ALA A 255 11.90 2.96 -4.88
C ALA A 255 13.24 3.08 -5.66
N GLU A 256 13.74 1.97 -6.21
CA GLU A 256 14.97 1.94 -7.00
C GLU A 256 14.84 2.65 -8.36
N GLU A 257 13.67 2.57 -8.97
CA GLU A 257 13.40 3.20 -10.26
C GLU A 257 13.25 4.70 -10.16
N ILE A 258 12.74 5.20 -9.02
CA ILE A 258 12.62 6.64 -8.75
C ILE A 258 14.00 7.29 -8.72
N ASP A 259 14.95 6.67 -8.03
CA ASP A 259 16.34 7.15 -7.96
C ASP A 259 16.99 7.24 -9.36
N LYS A 260 16.55 6.41 -10.32
CA LYS A 260 17.05 6.40 -11.72
C LYS A 260 16.31 7.38 -12.64
N LYS A 261 14.98 7.48 -12.54
CA LYS A 261 14.13 8.25 -13.48
C LYS A 261 13.94 9.72 -13.11
N MET A 262 13.84 10.04 -11.82
CA MET A 262 13.59 11.42 -11.39
C MET A 262 14.88 12.24 -11.40
N LYS A 263 14.77 13.53 -11.78
CA LYS A 263 15.89 14.47 -11.75
C LYS A 263 15.84 15.29 -10.46
N GLY A 264 17.01 15.56 -9.87
CA GLY A 264 17.14 16.41 -8.68
C GLY A 264 17.37 15.61 -7.40
N LYS A 265 18.64 15.33 -7.10
CA LYS A 265 19.03 14.52 -5.93
C LYS A 265 18.52 15.08 -4.60
N GLN A 266 18.48 16.40 -4.44
CA GLN A 266 17.99 17.05 -3.21
C GLN A 266 16.47 16.85 -3.02
N TYR A 267 15.70 16.96 -4.10
CA TYR A 267 14.26 16.73 -4.09
C TYR A 267 13.91 15.29 -3.75
N ILE A 268 14.58 14.32 -4.40
CA ILE A 268 14.38 12.90 -4.12
C ILE A 268 14.83 12.55 -2.70
N LYS A 269 15.97 13.10 -2.24
CA LYS A 269 16.44 12.91 -0.86
C LYS A 269 15.43 13.41 0.17
N ALA A 270 14.75 14.52 -0.10
CA ALA A 270 13.70 15.04 0.78
C ALA A 270 12.46 14.13 0.80
N ALA A 271 12.08 13.53 -0.33
CA ALA A 271 10.97 12.58 -0.41
C ALA A 271 11.31 11.17 0.12
N LYS A 272 12.60 10.84 0.23
CA LYS A 272 13.12 9.49 0.52
C LYS A 272 12.60 8.85 1.81
N MET A 273 12.22 9.65 2.81
CA MET A 273 11.73 9.13 4.09
C MET A 273 10.43 8.30 3.97
N CYS A 274 9.54 8.63 3.03
CA CYS A 274 8.33 7.84 2.78
C CYS A 274 8.50 6.80 1.65
N ILE A 275 9.57 6.88 0.87
CA ILE A 275 9.79 6.01 -0.30
C ILE A 275 10.29 4.61 0.10
N HIS A 276 10.91 4.47 1.28
CA HIS A 276 11.47 3.21 1.78
C HIS A 276 10.73 2.59 2.98
N GLN A 277 9.59 3.17 3.37
CA GLN A 277 8.66 2.52 4.30
C GLN A 277 7.74 1.59 3.53
#